data_AF-A0A2D4GCE9-F1
#
_entry.id   AF-A0A2D4GCE9-F1
#
_cell.length_a   1.000
_cell.length_b   1.000
_cell.length_c   1.000
_cell.angle_alpha   90.00
_cell.angle_beta   90.00
_cell.angle_gamma   90.00
#
_symmetry.space_group_name_H-M   'P 1'
#
loop_
_entity.id
_entity.type
_entity.pdbx_description
1 polymer ?
#
loop_
_entity_poly.entity_id
_entity_poly.type
_entity_poly.pdbx_seq_one_letter_code
_entity_poly.pdbx_strand_id
1 'polypeptide(L)'
;IYNICSEAKETIYSREEDVKFWMEKGVDGSMFEVLPQSADLPDLQHCRACADRWKPCICSYALTIEWYPCMLKYCKSRDVAGKTTSYKCGIRSCQKAYSFDYYVPQKQLCLWDEET
;
A
#
# COMPACT_ATOMS: atom_id res chain seq x y z
N ILE A 1 29.15 -6.31 -14.64
CA ILE A 1 27.78 -6.53 -14.13
C ILE A 1 27.17 -5.15 -13.95
N TYR A 2 26.10 -4.84 -14.68
CA TYR A 2 25.38 -3.58 -14.51
C TYR A 2 24.50 -3.69 -13.27
N ASN A 3 24.65 -2.78 -12.30
CA ASN A 3 23.84 -2.81 -11.09
C ASN A 3 22.47 -2.19 -11.39
N ILE A 4 21.50 -3.04 -11.72
CA ILE A 4 20.12 -2.64 -12.03
C ILE A 4 19.44 -1.99 -10.81
N CYS A 5 19.97 -2.21 -9.60
CA CYS A 5 19.41 -1.68 -8.36
C CYS A 5 20.03 -0.34 -7.92
N SER A 6 20.93 0.27 -8.71
CA SER A 6 21.59 1.52 -8.31
C SER A 6 20.62 2.67 -8.02
N GLU A 7 19.49 2.70 -8.74
CA GLU A 7 18.45 3.74 -8.62
C GLU A 7 17.47 3.45 -7.48
N ALA A 8 17.47 2.24 -6.91
CA ALA A 8 16.51 1.82 -5.89
C ALA A 8 16.56 2.72 -4.65
N LYS A 9 17.75 3.21 -4.29
CA LYS A 9 17.98 4.08 -3.12
C LYS A 9 17.18 5.39 -3.20
N GLU A 10 16.92 5.89 -4.40
CA GLU A 10 16.24 7.17 -4.63
C GLU A 10 14.80 7.01 -5.16
N THR A 11 14.33 5.77 -5.33
CA THR A 11 13.05 5.49 -6.01
C THR A 11 12.16 4.51 -5.26
N ILE A 12 12.69 3.72 -4.32
CA ILE A 12 11.93 2.73 -3.57
C ILE A 12 11.77 3.19 -2.13
N TYR A 13 10.51 3.35 -1.71
CA TYR A 13 10.14 3.81 -0.38
C TYR A 13 9.09 2.88 0.22
N SER A 14 9.14 2.71 1.53
CA SER A 14 8.16 1.94 2.30
C SER A 14 7.93 2.62 3.64
N ARG A 15 6.78 2.35 4.26
CA ARG A 15 6.45 2.89 5.58
C ARG A 15 7.26 2.19 6.65
N GLU A 16 7.57 2.91 7.72
CA GLU A 16 8.30 2.37 8.87
C GLU A 16 7.57 1.18 9.51
N GLU A 17 6.22 1.20 9.54
CA GLU A 17 5.40 0.10 10.06
C GLU A 17 5.57 -1.20 9.26
N ASP A 18 5.66 -1.09 7.93
CA ASP A 18 5.85 -2.25 7.05
C ASP A 18 7.26 -2.83 7.22
N VAL A 19 8.28 -1.95 7.37
CA VAL A 19 9.65 -2.34 7.68
C VAL A 19 9.73 -3.07 9.02
N LYS A 20 9.09 -2.54 10.06
CA LYS A 20 9.03 -3.17 11.39
C LYS A 20 8.40 -4.56 11.32
N PHE A 21 7.28 -4.69 10.62
CA PHE A 21 6.64 -5.98 10.41
C PHE A 21 7.57 -6.99 9.72
N TRP A 22 8.32 -6.57 8.70
CA TRP A 22 9.27 -7.46 8.01
C TRP A 22 10.47 -7.86 8.88
N MET A 23 10.99 -6.94 9.70
CA MET A 23 12.05 -7.25 10.67
C MET A 23 11.59 -8.30 11.68
N GLU A 24 10.35 -8.21 12.18
CA GLU A 24 9.74 -9.24 13.05
C GLU A 24 9.60 -10.61 12.37
N LYS A 25 9.62 -10.65 11.03
CA LYS A 25 9.61 -11.86 10.22
C LYS A 25 11.01 -12.35 9.80
N GLY A 26 12.07 -11.70 10.28
CA GLY A 26 13.46 -12.11 10.06
C GLY A 26 14.15 -11.46 8.85
N VAL A 27 13.58 -10.40 8.29
CA VAL A 27 14.26 -9.57 7.28
C VAL A 27 15.34 -8.72 7.95
N ASP A 28 16.53 -8.64 7.33
CA ASP A 28 17.63 -7.83 7.85
C ASP A 28 17.30 -6.33 7.76
N GLY A 29 17.35 -5.66 8.92
CA GLY A 29 17.11 -4.23 9.04
C GLY A 29 18.16 -3.37 8.34
N SER A 30 19.37 -3.89 8.10
CA SER A 30 20.46 -3.16 7.43
C SER A 30 20.15 -2.80 5.97
N MET A 31 19.15 -3.45 5.38
CA MET A 31 18.68 -3.17 4.02
C MET A 31 17.81 -1.92 3.92
N PHE A 32 17.40 -1.33 5.05
CA PHE A 32 16.54 -0.16 5.10
C PHE A 32 17.30 1.05 5.64
N GLU A 33 17.17 2.19 4.96
CA GLU A 33 17.65 3.47 5.45
C GLU A 33 16.44 4.36 5.77
N VAL A 34 16.41 4.93 6.97
CA VAL A 34 15.38 5.90 7.34
C VAL A 34 15.62 7.18 6.55
N LEU A 35 14.59 7.64 5.84
CA LEU A 35 14.61 8.92 5.15
C LEU A 35 14.93 10.05 6.16
N PRO A 36 16.02 10.82 5.98
CA PRO A 36 16.51 11.78 6.98
C PRO A 36 15.64 13.05 7.13
N GLN A 37 14.46 13.12 6.52
CA GLN A 37 13.62 14.33 6.49
C GLN A 37 12.23 14.11 7.11
N SER A 38 12.13 14.34 8.42
CA SER A 38 10.87 14.42 9.15
C SER A 38 10.42 15.84 9.50
N ALA A 39 11.16 16.89 9.09
CA ALA A 39 10.87 18.27 9.50
C ALA A 39 10.60 19.28 8.37
N ASP A 40 11.05 19.02 7.12
CA ASP A 40 11.03 20.03 6.03
C ASP A 40 10.28 19.60 4.76
N LEU A 41 9.45 18.56 4.82
CA LEU A 41 8.49 18.25 3.76
C LEU A 41 7.16 18.94 4.11
N PRO A 42 6.90 20.16 3.60
CA PRO A 42 5.65 20.87 3.89
C PRO A 42 4.46 20.02 3.43
N ASP A 43 3.52 19.79 4.34
CA ASP A 43 2.18 19.23 4.12
C ASP A 43 2.06 18.34 2.88
N LEU A 44 2.81 17.22 2.89
CA LEU A 44 2.98 16.38 1.71
C LEU A 44 1.65 15.73 1.33
N GLN A 45 1.02 16.27 0.29
CA GLN A 45 -0.28 15.82 -0.17
C GLN A 45 -0.18 14.47 -0.88
N HIS A 46 -1.31 13.76 -0.96
CA HIS A 46 -1.44 12.63 -1.88
C HIS A 46 -1.23 13.08 -3.34
N CYS A 47 -0.63 12.22 -4.15
CA CYS A 47 -0.32 12.53 -5.55
C CYS A 47 -1.58 12.88 -6.37
N ARG A 48 -2.74 12.30 -6.03
CA ARG A 48 -4.06 12.68 -6.54
C ARG A 48 -4.42 14.15 -6.33
N ALA A 49 -4.06 14.73 -5.19
CA ALA A 49 -4.32 16.13 -4.86
C ALA A 49 -3.23 17.09 -5.37
N CYS A 50 -2.09 16.57 -5.82
CA CYS A 50 -0.98 17.37 -6.33
C CYS A 50 -1.21 17.74 -7.82
N ALA A 51 -1.27 19.03 -8.13
CA ALA A 51 -1.43 19.51 -9.52
C ALA A 51 -0.11 19.46 -10.33
N ASP A 52 1.02 19.61 -9.65
CA ASP A 52 2.35 19.69 -10.27
C ASP A 52 2.98 18.29 -10.38
N ARG A 53 3.37 17.91 -11.60
CA ARG A 53 3.95 16.59 -11.89
C ARG A 53 5.36 16.40 -11.32
N TRP A 54 6.04 17.50 -11.02
CA TRP A 54 7.45 17.51 -10.60
C TRP A 54 7.62 17.67 -9.10
N LYS A 55 6.53 17.79 -8.34
CA LYS A 55 6.58 17.87 -6.88
C LYS A 55 6.54 16.49 -6.22
N PRO A 56 7.18 16.37 -5.05
CA PRO A 56 7.05 15.18 -4.22
C PRO A 56 5.62 15.06 -3.66
N CYS A 57 5.17 13.82 -3.49
CA CYS A 57 3.83 13.50 -2.97
C CYS A 57 3.77 12.07 -2.42
N ILE A 58 2.66 11.73 -1.77
CA ILE A 58 2.37 10.36 -1.29
C ILE A 58 1.54 9.64 -2.34
N CYS A 59 2.10 8.59 -2.92
CA CYS A 59 1.41 7.70 -3.85
C CYS A 59 0.63 6.64 -3.07
N SER A 60 -0.60 6.33 -3.50
CA SER A 60 -1.41 5.28 -2.88
C SER A 60 -1.63 4.14 -3.87
N TYR A 61 -1.49 2.91 -3.38
CA TYR A 61 -1.76 1.70 -4.14
C TYR A 61 -2.70 0.78 -3.36
N ALA A 62 -3.88 0.54 -3.93
CA ALA A 62 -4.86 -0.38 -3.38
C ALA A 62 -4.82 -1.71 -4.12
N LEU A 63 -4.59 -2.80 -3.40
CA LEU A 63 -4.60 -4.15 -3.94
C LEU A 63 -5.68 -4.99 -3.25
N THR A 64 -6.61 -5.53 -4.03
CA THR A 64 -7.58 -6.50 -3.51
C THR A 64 -7.24 -7.89 -4.04
N ILE A 65 -6.89 -8.79 -3.14
CA ILE A 65 -6.72 -10.21 -3.43
C ILE A 65 -8.10 -10.85 -3.35
N GLU A 66 -8.68 -11.07 -4.52
CA GLU A 66 -9.88 -11.84 -4.69
C GLU A 66 -9.66 -13.30 -4.27
N TRP A 67 -10.72 -13.92 -3.76
CA TRP A 67 -10.78 -15.35 -3.47
C TRP A 67 -9.79 -15.79 -2.37
N TYR A 68 -9.67 -14.95 -1.34
CA TYR A 68 -8.74 -15.12 -0.23
C TYR A 68 -9.28 -16.13 0.82
N PRO A 69 -8.48 -17.12 1.26
CA PRO A 69 -8.91 -18.10 2.26
C PRO A 69 -8.98 -17.46 3.67
N CYS A 70 -10.16 -16.95 4.03
CA CYS A 70 -10.40 -16.28 5.31
C CYS A 70 -10.55 -17.21 6.53
N MET A 71 -10.49 -18.53 6.35
CA MET A 71 -10.68 -19.56 7.41
C MET A 71 -12.01 -19.44 8.19
N LEU A 72 -12.99 -18.72 7.65
CA LEU A 72 -14.32 -18.61 8.23
C LEU A 72 -15.23 -19.73 7.71
N LYS A 73 -15.95 -20.38 8.63
CA LYS A 73 -16.97 -21.38 8.26
C LYS A 73 -18.25 -20.73 7.73
N TYR A 74 -18.65 -19.62 8.35
CA TYR A 74 -19.89 -18.90 8.03
C TYR A 74 -19.63 -17.42 7.81
N CYS A 75 -20.16 -16.91 6.71
CA CYS A 75 -20.08 -15.52 6.30
C CYS A 75 -21.42 -14.84 6.58
N LYS A 76 -21.40 -13.51 6.69
CA LYS A 76 -22.60 -12.69 6.90
C LYS A 76 -22.82 -11.82 5.68
N SER A 77 -24.03 -11.87 5.13
CA SER A 77 -24.47 -10.95 4.08
C SER A 77 -25.59 -10.08 4.64
N ARG A 78 -25.61 -8.81 4.24
CA ARG A 78 -26.64 -7.85 4.62
C ARG A 78 -27.49 -7.56 3.39
N ASP A 79 -28.79 -7.80 3.48
CA ASP A 79 -29.70 -7.47 2.39
C ASP A 79 -30.03 -5.96 2.36
N VAL A 80 -30.71 -5.53 1.29
CA VAL A 80 -31.12 -4.13 1.09
C VAL A 80 -32.08 -3.64 2.19
N ALA A 81 -32.78 -4.56 2.86
CA ALA A 81 -33.65 -4.28 4.01
C ALA A 81 -32.89 -4.26 5.35
N GLY A 82 -31.56 -4.42 5.35
CA GLY A 82 -30.70 -4.37 6.52
C GLY A 82 -30.63 -5.65 7.35
N LYS A 83 -31.32 -6.73 6.93
CA LYS A 83 -31.33 -8.02 7.62
C LYS A 83 -30.05 -8.79 7.30
N THR A 84 -29.35 -9.17 8.36
CA THR A 84 -28.12 -9.96 8.26
C THR A 84 -28.45 -11.44 8.20
N THR A 85 -28.07 -12.12 7.12
CA THR A 85 -28.22 -13.57 6.96
C THR A 85 -26.85 -14.25 6.99
N SER A 86 -26.80 -15.47 7.52
CA SER A 86 -25.57 -16.26 7.60
C SER A 86 -25.60 -17.39 6.58
N TYR A 87 -24.49 -17.58 5.87
CA TYR A 87 -24.32 -18.61 4.84
C TYR A 87 -22.93 -19.24 4.95
N LYS A 88 -22.74 -20.43 4.36
CA LYS A 88 -21.42 -21.09 4.35
C LYS A 88 -20.47 -20.29 3.44
N CYS A 89 -19.30 -19.92 3.95
CA CYS A 89 -18.30 -19.25 3.12
C CYS A 89 -17.78 -20.22 2.06
N GLY A 90 -17.74 -19.78 0.80
CA GLY A 90 -17.02 -20.44 -0.29
C GLY A 90 -15.75 -19.66 -0.65
N ILE A 91 -14.97 -20.17 -1.60
CA ILE A 91 -13.73 -19.52 -2.04
C ILE A 91 -13.96 -18.09 -2.57
N ARG A 92 -15.13 -17.81 -3.15
CA ARG A 92 -15.52 -16.47 -3.65
C ARG A 92 -16.12 -15.55 -2.59
N SER A 93 -16.26 -16.00 -1.34
CA SER A 93 -16.95 -15.22 -0.31
C SER A 93 -16.04 -14.23 0.40
N CYS A 94 -14.73 -14.39 0.26
CA CYS A 94 -13.74 -13.60 0.96
C CYS A 94 -12.74 -13.02 -0.03
N GLN A 95 -12.39 -11.77 0.22
CA GLN A 95 -11.30 -11.06 -0.44
C GLN A 95 -10.47 -10.40 0.65
N LYS A 96 -9.22 -10.06 0.35
CA LYS A 96 -8.37 -9.31 1.27
C LYS A 96 -7.81 -8.09 0.57
N ALA A 97 -8.20 -6.92 1.06
CA ALA A 97 -7.71 -5.65 0.58
C ALA A 97 -6.49 -5.20 1.37
N TYR A 98 -5.53 -4.62 0.67
CA TYR A 98 -4.35 -3.96 1.19
C TYR A 98 -4.29 -2.54 0.63
N SER A 99 -3.83 -1.60 1.45
CA SER A 99 -3.56 -0.22 1.06
C SER A 99 -2.12 0.09 1.41
N PHE A 100 -1.39 0.59 0.42
CA PHE A 100 0.02 0.94 0.54
C PHE A 100 0.18 2.41 0.20
N ASP A 101 0.73 3.18 1.13
CA ASP A 101 1.09 4.58 0.89
C ASP A 101 2.60 4.71 0.92
N TYR A 102 3.18 5.32 -0.09
CA TYR A 102 4.62 5.46 -0.20
C TYR A 102 5.01 6.80 -0.83
N TYR A 103 6.16 7.30 -0.43
CA TYR A 103 6.71 8.54 -0.94
C TYR A 103 7.16 8.38 -2.39
N VAL A 104 6.92 9.40 -3.22
CA VAL A 104 7.57 9.55 -4.52
C VAL A 104 8.20 10.95 -4.63
N PRO A 105 9.43 11.08 -5.19
CA PRO A 105 10.08 12.37 -5.31
C PRO A 105 9.43 13.26 -6.38
N GLN A 106 8.70 12.67 -7.33
CA GLN A 106 7.97 13.36 -8.39
C GLN A 106 6.66 12.63 -8.67
N LYS A 107 5.54 13.35 -8.75
CA LYS A 107 4.22 12.78 -9.03
C LYS A 107 4.20 11.85 -10.26
N GLN A 108 4.92 12.18 -11.34
CA GLN A 108 4.95 11.34 -12.54
C GLN A 108 5.53 9.92 -12.33
N LEU A 109 6.21 9.69 -11.21
CA LEU A 109 6.72 8.36 -10.81
C LEU A 109 5.67 7.54 -10.06
N CYS A 110 4.55 8.15 -9.66
CA CYS A 110 3.41 7.45 -9.10
C CYS A 110 2.53 6.89 -10.21
N LEU A 111 2.84 5.66 -10.63
CA LEU A 111 2.16 4.99 -11.75
C LEU A 111 0.73 4.53 -11.42
N TRP A 112 0.35 4.49 -10.14
CA TRP A 112 -0.88 3.83 -9.68
C TRP A 112 -1.99 4.79 -9.27
N ASP A 113 -1.71 6.08 -9.12
CA ASP A 113 -2.67 7.07 -8.62
C ASP A 113 -3.35 7.84 -9.79
N GLU A 114 -3.29 7.28 -11.00
CA GLU A 114 -4.09 7.71 -12.15
C GLU A 114 -5.27 6.74 -12.36
N GLU A 115 -6.48 7.31 -12.36
CA GLU A 115 -7.79 6.71 -12.66
C GLU A 115 -8.50 5.88 -11.58
N THR A 116 -9.33 6.57 -10.80
CA THR A 116 -10.79 6.27 -10.68
C THR A 116 -11.56 7.57 -10.55
#